data_AF-A0A2V6FAY8-F1
#
_entry.id   AF-A0A2V6FAY8-F1
#
_cell.length_a   1.000
_cell.length_b   1.000
_cell.length_c   1.000
_cell.angle_alpha   90.00
_cell.angle_beta   90.00
_cell.angle_gamma   90.00
#
_symmetry.space_group_name_H-M   'P 1'
#
loop_
_entity.id
_entity.type
_entity.pdbx_description
1 polymer ?
#
loop_
_entity_poly.entity_id
_entity_poly.type
_entity_poly.pdbx_seq_one_letter_code
_entity_poly.pdbx_strand_id
1 'polypeptide(L)'
;MDFRLLIDLEAIEVLDSLPIKLRKRLLVQFHKIRSFPSRYSDYHEQDVVGRRVEICIFSGWAIHYWIDFADRHVKVLVLKPADK
;
A
#
# COMPACT_ATOMS: atom_id res chain seq x y z
N MET A 1 13.34 -3.13 12.02
CA MET A 1 13.79 -1.79 11.59
C MET A 1 12.72 -1.29 10.64
N ASP A 2 11.94 -0.28 11.03
CA ASP A 2 10.76 0.10 10.25
C ASP A 2 11.15 1.03 9.10
N PHE A 3 10.40 0.93 8.00
CA PHE A 3 10.42 1.94 6.94
C PHE A 3 9.59 3.16 7.38
N ARG A 4 9.80 4.35 6.82
CA ARG A 4 8.80 5.43 6.94
C ARG A 4 7.66 5.15 5.98
N LEU A 5 6.42 5.27 6.44
CA LEU A 5 5.24 5.15 5.59
C LEU A 5 4.87 6.51 5.03
N LEU A 6 4.75 6.59 3.72
CA LEU A 6 4.23 7.72 2.96
C LEU A 6 2.99 7.23 2.21
N ILE A 7 1.96 8.07 2.09
CA ILE A 7 0.71 7.72 1.42
C ILE A 7 0.40 8.88 0.48
N ASP A 8 0.19 8.57 -0.80
CA ASP A 8 -0.24 9.55 -1.79
C ASP A 8 -1.60 10.12 -1.43
N LEU A 9 -1.82 11.38 -1.80
CA LEU A 9 -2.99 12.14 -1.38
C LEU A 9 -4.28 11.48 -1.90
N GLU A 10 -4.29 11.03 -3.15
CA GLU A 10 -5.42 10.34 -3.78
C GLU A 10 -5.77 9.04 -3.03
N ALA A 11 -4.77 8.32 -2.51
CA ALA A 11 -5.00 7.13 -1.70
C ALA A 11 -5.61 7.48 -0.32
N ILE A 12 -5.27 8.63 0.25
CA ILE A 12 -5.91 9.15 1.47
C ILE A 12 -7.37 9.55 1.21
N GLU A 13 -7.65 10.22 0.09
CA GLU A 13 -9.02 10.60 -0.29
C GLU A 13 -9.92 9.36 -0.42
N VAL A 14 -9.41 8.32 -1.09
CA VAL A 14 -10.10 7.03 -1.15
C VAL A 14 -10.31 6.47 0.26
N LEU A 15 -9.27 6.41 1.09
CA LEU A 15 -9.34 5.86 2.43
C LEU A 15 -10.37 6.60 3.32
N ASP A 16 -10.47 7.92 3.17
CA ASP A 16 -11.37 8.77 3.93
C ASP A 16 -12.84 8.64 3.49
N SER A 17 -13.08 8.23 2.25
CA SER A 17 -14.42 7.88 1.76
C SER A 17 -14.98 6.57 2.34
N LEU A 18 -14.14 5.74 2.96
CA LEU A 18 -14.52 4.41 3.42
C LEU A 18 -15.19 4.40 4.80
N PRO A 19 -16.04 3.39 5.09
CA PRO A 19 -16.55 3.17 6.43
C PRO A 19 -15.43 3.07 7.46
N ILE A 20 -15.61 3.71 8.62
CA ILE A 20 -14.59 3.83 9.68
C ILE A 20 -13.95 2.48 10.08
N LYS A 21 -14.73 1.40 10.07
CA LYS A 21 -14.24 0.04 10.37
C LYS A 21 -13.24 -0.45 9.32
N LEU A 22 -13.52 -0.23 8.04
CA LEU A 22 -12.66 -0.64 6.93
C LEU A 22 -11.40 0.22 6.88
N ARG A 23 -11.54 1.54 7.04
CA ARG A 23 -10.41 2.47 7.16
C ARG A 23 -9.42 2.04 8.25
N LYS A 24 -9.91 1.71 9.46
CA LYS A 24 -9.05 1.22 10.55
C LYS A 24 -8.31 -0.08 10.18
N ARG A 25 -8.99 -1.02 9.50
CA ARG A 25 -8.36 -2.27 9.06
C ARG A 25 -7.26 -2.03 8.02
N LEU A 26 -7.49 -1.14 7.07
CA LEU A 26 -6.50 -0.78 6.05
C LEU A 26 -5.29 -0.06 6.67
N LEU A 27 -5.50 0.88 7.59
CA LEU A 27 -4.41 1.53 8.32
C LEU A 27 -3.54 0.52 9.09
N VAL A 28 -4.16 -0.45 9.78
CA VAL A 28 -3.42 -1.54 10.43
C VAL A 28 -2.60 -2.34 9.42
N GLN A 29 -3.17 -2.60 8.24
CA GLN A 29 -2.45 -3.29 7.16
C GLN A 29 -1.27 -2.45 6.65
N PHE A 30 -1.42 -1.13 6.48
CA PHE A 30 -0.32 -0.25 6.09
C PHE A 30 0.82 -0.27 7.11
N HIS A 31 0.51 -0.30 8.41
CA HIS A 31 1.51 -0.45 9.47
C HIS A 31 2.27 -1.78 9.40
N LYS A 32 1.58 -2.87 9.04
CA LYS A 32 2.22 -4.17 8.82
C LYS A 32 3.14 -4.16 7.61
N ILE A 33 2.68 -3.61 6.48
CA ILE A 33 3.50 -3.42 5.27
C ILE A 33 4.73 -2.59 5.61
N ARG A 34 4.58 -1.46 6.31
CA ARG A 34 5.70 -0.62 6.77
C ARG A 34 6.77 -1.40 7.55
N SER A 35 6.35 -2.38 8.35
CA SER A 35 7.25 -3.17 9.22
C SER A 35 7.99 -4.26 8.44
N PHE A 36 7.32 -4.91 7.49
CA PHE A 36 7.87 -6.02 6.70
C PHE A 36 7.37 -5.99 5.25
N PRO A 37 7.76 -5.01 4.43
CA PRO A 37 7.08 -4.74 3.17
C PRO A 37 7.20 -5.90 2.19
N SER A 38 8.34 -6.58 2.12
CA SER A 38 8.54 -7.76 1.27
C SER A 38 7.68 -8.98 1.63
N ARG A 39 7.02 -9.01 2.80
CA ARG A 39 6.17 -10.13 3.25
C ARG A 39 4.69 -9.97 2.94
N TYR A 40 4.29 -8.79 2.47
CA TYR A 40 2.89 -8.45 2.21
C TYR A 40 2.65 -8.14 0.74
N SER A 41 3.50 -8.65 -0.16
CA SER A 41 3.28 -8.57 -1.60
C SER A 41 2.66 -9.88 -2.07
N ASP A 42 1.45 -9.80 -2.63
CA ASP A 42 0.80 -10.93 -3.28
C ASP A 42 1.31 -11.09 -4.72
N TYR A 43 1.56 -9.97 -5.40
CA TYR A 43 2.22 -9.91 -6.70
C TYR A 43 2.81 -8.51 -6.95
N HIS A 44 3.49 -8.34 -8.07
CA HIS A 44 4.12 -7.08 -8.44
C HIS A 44 3.90 -6.77 -9.91
N GLU A 45 3.94 -5.48 -10.23
CA GLU A 45 3.91 -4.96 -11.59
C GLU A 45 5.06 -3.98 -11.82
N GLN A 46 5.31 -3.64 -13.07
CA GLN A 46 6.15 -2.50 -13.43
C GLN A 46 5.25 -1.32 -13.75
N ASP A 47 5.54 -0.17 -13.13
CA ASP A 47 4.87 1.07 -13.50
C ASP A 47 5.39 1.60 -14.85
N VAL A 48 4.82 2.72 -15.29
CA VAL A 48 5.16 3.36 -16.57
C VAL A 48 6.63 3.80 -16.70
N VAL A 49 7.35 3.93 -15.59
CA VAL A 49 8.78 4.28 -15.58
C VAL A 49 9.67 3.07 -15.27
N GLY A 50 9.09 1.86 -15.25
CA GLY A 50 9.80 0.60 -15.03
C GLY A 50 10.09 0.27 -13.56
N ARG A 51 9.54 1.01 -12.60
CA ARG A 51 9.70 0.72 -11.17
C ARG A 51 8.83 -0.48 -10.79
N ARG A 52 9.40 -1.39 -10.01
CA ARG A 52 8.67 -2.50 -9.39
C ARG A 52 7.73 -1.97 -8.30
N VAL A 53 6.43 -2.10 -8.53
CA VAL A 53 5.37 -1.79 -7.57
C VAL A 53 4.82 -3.09 -7.01
N GLU A 54 4.83 -3.20 -5.69
CA GLU A 54 4.26 -4.34 -4.98
C GLU A 54 2.76 -4.12 -4.78
N ILE A 55 1.98 -5.20 -4.82
CA ILE A 55 0.54 -5.16 -4.68
C ILE A 55 0.11 -6.11 -3.57
N CYS A 56 -0.60 -5.58 -2.58
CA CYS A 56 -1.21 -6.33 -1.49
C CYS A 56 -2.73 -6.34 -1.64
N ILE A 57 -3.33 -7.52 -1.71
CA ILE A 57 -4.78 -7.70 -1.69
C ILE A 57 -5.23 -7.93 -0.25
N PHE A 58 -6.02 -7.00 0.28
CA PHE A 58 -6.51 -7.07 1.65
C PHE A 58 -7.95 -6.58 1.78
N SER A 59 -8.82 -7.44 2.32
CA SER A 59 -10.24 -7.12 2.55
C SER A 59 -10.99 -6.63 1.31
N GLY A 60 -10.65 -7.15 0.12
CA GLY A 60 -11.26 -6.75 -1.16
C GLY A 60 -10.69 -5.47 -1.76
N TRP A 61 -9.52 -5.00 -1.27
CA TRP A 61 -8.82 -3.82 -1.77
C TRP A 61 -7.42 -4.19 -2.21
N ALA A 62 -6.98 -3.61 -3.33
CA ALA A 62 -5.61 -3.64 -3.81
C ALA A 62 -4.86 -2.41 -3.28
N ILE A 63 -3.77 -2.65 -2.56
CA ILE A 63 -2.86 -1.66 -2.03
C ILE A 63 -1.59 -1.73 -2.89
N HIS A 64 -1.40 -0.76 -3.77
CA HIS A 64 -0.20 -0.64 -4.57
C HIS A 64 0.81 0.19 -3.78
N TYR A 65 1.98 -0.38 -3.52
CA TYR A 65 3.03 0.29 -2.77
C TYR A 65 4.40 0.05 -3.37
N TRP A 66 5.27 1.04 -3.22
CA TRP A 66 6.66 0.97 -3.63
C TRP A 66 7.57 0.93 -2.41
N ILE A 67 8.56 0.03 -2.46
CA ILE A 67 9.60 -0.11 -1.44
C ILE A 67 10.85 0.63 -1.93
N ASP A 68 11.16 1.72 -1.26
CA ASP A 68 12.38 2.49 -1.47
C ASP A 68 13.41 2.04 -0.43
N PHE A 69 14.26 1.10 -0.81
CA PHE A 69 15.28 0.55 0.09
C PHE A 69 16.38 1.56 0.43
N ALA A 70 16.69 2.49 -0.49
CA ALA A 70 17.74 3.49 -0.30
C ALA A 70 17.35 4.48 0.81
N ASP A 71 16.13 5.01 0.73
CA ASP A 71 15.61 5.98 1.72
C ASP A 71 14.88 5.32 2.89
N ARG A 72 14.72 3.99 2.86
CA ARG A 72 13.91 3.22 3.81
C ARG A 72 12.48 3.75 3.90
N HIS A 73 11.86 3.97 2.75
CA HIS A 73 10.45 4.37 2.66
C HIS A 73 9.57 3.25 2.08
N VAL A 74 8.32 3.22 2.53
CA VAL A 74 7.23 2.52 1.86
C VAL A 74 6.24 3.60 1.43
N LYS A 75 5.96 3.68 0.14
CA LYS A 75 5.03 4.67 -0.43
C LYS A 75 3.79 3.94 -0.92
N VAL A 76 2.64 4.15 -0.28
CA VAL A 76 1.35 3.68 -0.80
C VAL A 76 0.94 4.64 -1.89
N LEU A 77 0.92 4.14 -3.13
CA LEU A 77 0.70 4.94 -4.33
C LEU A 77 -0.77 4.97 -4.72
N VAL A 78 -1.41 3.78 -4.69
CA VAL A 78 -2.81 3.63 -5.11
C VAL A 78 -3.52 2.70 -4.15
N LEU A 79 -4.74 3.09 -3.78
CA LEU A 79 -5.70 2.26 -3.08
C LEU A 79 -6.95 2.14 -3.95
N LYS A 80 -7.29 0.93 -4.39
CA LYS A 80 -8.47 0.68 -5.23
C LYS A 80 -9.14 -0.65 -4.85
N PRO A 81 -10.42 -0.87 -5.21
CA PRO A 81 -11.02 -2.20 -5.09
C PRO A 81 -10.15 -3.24 -5.79
N ALA A 82 -9.99 -4.40 -5.18
CA ALA A 82 -9.38 -5.54 -5.85
C ALA A 82 -10.38 -6.07 -6.88
N ASP A 83 -9.97 -6.13 -8.15
CA ASP A 83 -10.74 -6.82 -9.15
C ASP A 83 -10.84 -8.31 -8.77
N LYS A 84 -12.01 -8.89 -9.03
CA LYS A 84 -12.34 -10.28 -8.66
C LYS A 84 -11.58 -11.30 -9.50
#